data_AF-A0A1N7RD03-F1
#
_entry.id   AF-A0A1N7RD03-F1
#
_cell.length_a   1.000
_cell.length_b   1.000
_cell.length_c   1.000
_cell.angle_alpha   90.00
_cell.angle_beta   90.00
_cell.angle_gamma   90.00
#
_symmetry.space_group_name_H-M   'P 1'
#
loop_
_entity.id
_entity.type
_entity.pdbx_description
1 polymer ?
#
loop_
_entity_poly.entity_id
_entity_poly.type
_entity_poly.pdbx_seq_one_letter_code
_entity_poly.pdbx_strand_id
1 'polypeptide(L)'
;MRPIPAVHCWRWLALGCAAALAGCATHADVYERHVRAEDANPADVVLTLDVAFAQAPDYDPQTIEYGSKVKVVEYAGYPSIDVPFYQKGMGLDLGVLGDPRTLLALPYPSPTTRTTSAQLKIFGERLDATHYRFVVLPRPGWTSTNSFQVEFAINGRREGMTFAYSTKTVCESRFDVTTPTYGFGMSVAAGFPGGKPGCLKACDARPGYPGHCAFFSGVE
;
A
#
# COMPACT_ATOMS: atom_id res chain seq x y z
N MET A 1 -17.90 -39.14 -56.68
CA MET A 1 -16.80 -38.41 -55.99
C MET A 1 -16.85 -36.96 -56.45
N ARG A 2 -17.10 -36.01 -55.54
CA ARG A 2 -17.04 -34.56 -55.78
C ARG A 2 -16.10 -33.96 -54.71
N PRO A 3 -15.13 -33.11 -55.06
CA PRO A 3 -14.21 -32.54 -54.08
C PRO A 3 -14.91 -31.40 -53.32
N ILE A 4 -14.80 -31.40 -51.99
CA ILE A 4 -15.26 -30.33 -51.10
C ILE A 4 -14.15 -29.26 -51.07
N PRO A 5 -14.46 -27.96 -51.29
CA PRO A 5 -13.44 -26.93 -51.39
C PRO A 5 -12.90 -26.52 -50.02
N ALA A 6 -11.57 -26.53 -49.91
CA ALA A 6 -10.74 -26.24 -48.73
C ALA A 6 -10.76 -24.76 -48.25
N VAL A 7 -11.83 -24.01 -48.51
CA VAL A 7 -11.89 -22.56 -48.26
C VAL A 7 -12.58 -22.23 -46.93
N HIS A 8 -13.27 -23.19 -46.31
CA HIS A 8 -13.95 -22.97 -45.04
C HIS A 8 -13.06 -23.08 -43.80
N CYS A 9 -11.88 -23.70 -43.89
CA CYS A 9 -11.04 -23.90 -42.70
C CYS A 9 -10.33 -22.60 -42.24
N TRP A 10 -10.07 -21.66 -43.16
CA TRP A 10 -9.26 -20.49 -42.84
C TRP A 10 -10.02 -19.34 -42.18
N ARG A 11 -11.35 -19.27 -42.36
CA ARG A 11 -12.19 -18.26 -41.68
C ARG A 11 -12.37 -18.53 -40.18
N TRP A 12 -12.24 -19.78 -39.74
CA TRP A 12 -12.41 -20.14 -38.33
C TRP A 12 -11.11 -19.94 -37.52
N LEU A 13 -9.95 -20.02 -38.17
CA LEU A 13 -8.67 -19.69 -37.54
C LEU A 13 -8.51 -18.18 -37.25
N ALA A 14 -9.06 -17.31 -38.09
CA ALA A 14 -9.02 -15.87 -37.88
C ALA A 14 -9.92 -15.39 -36.71
N LEU A 15 -11.05 -16.06 -36.46
CA LEU A 15 -11.91 -15.73 -35.31
C LEU A 15 -11.36 -16.25 -33.96
N GLY A 16 -10.55 -17.31 -33.97
CA GLY A 16 -9.91 -17.83 -32.75
C GLY A 16 -8.85 -16.88 -32.18
N CYS A 17 -8.04 -16.24 -33.03
CA CYS A 17 -6.98 -15.34 -32.60
C CYS A 17 -7.49 -14.00 -32.03
N ALA A 18 -8.62 -13.49 -32.50
CA ALA A 18 -9.21 -12.25 -31.96
C ALA A 18 -9.82 -12.45 -30.56
N ALA A 19 -10.38 -13.63 -30.28
CA ALA A 19 -10.91 -13.96 -28.95
C ALA A 19 -9.80 -14.21 -27.91
N ALA A 20 -8.61 -14.64 -28.32
CA ALA A 20 -7.47 -14.85 -27.44
C ALA A 20 -6.80 -13.54 -26.96
N LEU A 21 -6.95 -12.44 -27.72
CA LEU A 21 -6.34 -11.14 -27.39
C LEU A 21 -7.25 -10.23 -26.55
N ALA A 22 -8.52 -10.56 -26.38
CA ALA A 22 -9.44 -9.83 -25.51
C ALA A 22 -9.45 -10.34 -24.05
N GLY A 23 -8.68 -11.38 -23.73
CA GLY A 23 -8.77 -12.13 -22.47
C GLY A 23 -7.84 -11.71 -21.33
N CYS A 24 -7.09 -10.62 -21.43
CA CYS A 24 -6.19 -10.18 -20.36
C CYS A 24 -6.26 -8.66 -20.11
N ALA A 25 -7.47 -8.12 -20.02
CA ALA A 25 -7.70 -6.92 -19.24
C ALA A 25 -8.51 -7.32 -18.00
N THR A 26 -7.94 -8.21 -17.16
CA THR A 26 -8.42 -8.32 -15.79
C THR A 26 -8.16 -6.97 -15.16
N HIS A 27 -9.24 -6.21 -14.97
CA HIS A 27 -9.25 -5.02 -14.17
C HIS A 27 -8.41 -5.28 -12.92
N ALA A 28 -7.38 -4.45 -12.71
CA ALA A 28 -6.82 -4.28 -11.40
C ALA A 28 -7.97 -3.71 -10.56
N ASP A 29 -8.74 -4.58 -9.93
CA ASP A 29 -9.59 -4.23 -8.81
C ASP A 29 -8.64 -3.74 -7.71
N VAL A 30 -8.23 -2.48 -7.83
CA VAL A 30 -7.60 -1.70 -6.76
C VAL A 30 -8.73 -1.32 -5.80
N TYR A 31 -9.38 -2.33 -5.23
CA TYR A 31 -10.24 -2.17 -4.07
C TYR A 31 -9.37 -2.50 -2.86
N GLU A 32 -8.65 -1.49 -2.37
CA GLU A 32 -7.95 -1.55 -1.09
C GLU A 32 -8.99 -1.56 0.02
N ARG A 33 -9.46 -2.76 0.39
CA ARG A 33 -10.24 -2.90 1.63
C ARG A 33 -9.34 -2.50 2.78
N HIS A 34 -9.61 -1.36 3.37
CA HIS A 34 -9.02 -1.00 4.65
C HIS A 34 -9.33 -2.10 5.68
N VAL A 35 -8.43 -2.32 6.62
CA VAL A 35 -8.50 -3.46 7.55
C VAL A 35 -8.56 -2.93 8.97
N ARG A 36 -9.25 -3.63 9.88
CA ARG A 36 -9.10 -3.36 11.32
C ARG A 36 -8.06 -4.27 11.91
N ALA A 37 -7.28 -3.77 12.86
CA ALA A 37 -6.26 -4.58 13.51
C ALA A 37 -6.85 -5.84 14.18
N GLU A 38 -8.07 -5.75 14.71
CA GLU A 38 -8.81 -6.87 15.32
C GLU A 38 -9.23 -7.97 14.33
N ASP A 39 -9.43 -7.63 13.06
CA ASP A 39 -9.84 -8.58 12.01
C ASP A 39 -8.63 -9.27 11.34
N ALA A 40 -7.41 -8.85 11.66
CA ALA A 40 -6.20 -9.33 11.01
C ALA A 40 -5.83 -10.74 11.48
N ASN A 41 -5.41 -11.60 10.55
CA ASN A 41 -4.86 -12.91 10.88
C ASN A 41 -3.48 -12.75 11.57
N PRO A 42 -3.30 -13.21 12.83
CA PRO A 42 -2.05 -13.05 13.56
C PRO A 42 -0.83 -13.70 12.87
N ALA A 43 -1.05 -14.72 12.04
CA ALA A 43 0.02 -15.41 11.32
C ALA A 43 0.63 -14.55 10.19
N ASP A 44 -0.13 -13.59 9.67
CA ASP A 44 0.30 -12.74 8.55
C ASP A 44 0.89 -11.41 9.03
N VAL A 45 0.87 -11.12 10.34
CA VAL A 45 1.36 -9.86 10.91
C VAL A 45 2.88 -9.79 10.80
N VAL A 46 3.40 -8.70 10.23
CA VAL A 46 4.86 -8.43 10.15
C VAL A 46 5.36 -7.77 11.43
N LEU A 47 4.54 -6.91 12.04
CA LEU A 47 4.84 -6.15 13.24
C LEU A 47 3.53 -5.79 13.95
N THR A 48 3.50 -5.92 15.26
CA THR A 48 2.49 -5.31 16.13
C THR A 48 3.06 -4.02 16.71
N LEU A 49 2.28 -2.95 16.67
CA LEU A 49 2.67 -1.64 17.21
C LEU A 49 1.67 -1.25 18.29
N ASP A 50 2.13 -1.24 19.54
CA ASP A 50 1.37 -0.67 20.65
C ASP A 50 1.73 0.82 20.76
N VAL A 51 0.71 1.67 20.78
CA VAL A 51 0.85 3.13 20.82
C VAL A 51 0.08 3.67 22.00
N ALA A 52 0.75 4.45 22.84
CA ALA A 52 0.13 5.22 23.91
C ALA A 52 0.19 6.71 23.55
N PHE A 53 -0.97 7.33 23.32
CA PHE A 53 -1.05 8.76 23.10
C PHE A 53 -1.07 9.50 24.44
N ALA A 54 -0.32 10.60 24.56
CA ALA A 54 -0.35 11.42 25.78
C ALA A 54 -1.73 12.06 26.02
N GLN A 55 -2.53 12.23 24.96
CA GLN A 55 -3.90 12.68 25.01
C GLN A 55 -4.76 11.75 24.14
N ALA A 56 -5.97 11.45 24.59
CA ALA A 56 -6.89 10.57 23.86
C ALA A 56 -7.16 11.13 22.45
N PRO A 57 -6.92 10.35 21.38
CA PRO A 57 -7.28 10.76 20.03
C PRO A 57 -8.80 10.73 19.85
N ASP A 58 -9.27 11.50 18.87
CA ASP A 58 -10.65 11.46 18.42
C ASP A 58 -10.95 10.06 17.88
N TYR A 59 -11.91 9.39 18.49
CA TYR A 59 -12.34 8.05 18.12
C TYR A 59 -13.68 8.12 17.39
N ASP A 60 -13.63 8.06 16.07
CA ASP A 60 -14.82 8.04 15.19
C ASP A 60 -14.66 6.97 14.10
N PRO A 61 -14.63 5.66 14.47
CA PRO A 61 -14.59 4.60 13.47
C PRO A 61 -15.95 4.51 12.75
N GLN A 62 -15.94 4.75 11.45
CA GLN A 62 -17.11 4.60 10.59
C GLN A 62 -16.99 3.31 9.82
N THR A 63 -18.08 2.55 9.78
CA THR A 63 -18.21 1.35 8.93
C THR A 63 -19.26 1.66 7.90
N ILE A 64 -18.87 1.63 6.64
CA ILE A 64 -19.76 1.95 5.54
C ILE A 64 -19.97 0.71 4.70
N GLU A 65 -21.20 0.21 4.71
CA GLU A 65 -21.61 -0.94 3.91
C GLU A 65 -22.28 -0.48 2.63
N TYR A 66 -21.77 -0.93 1.49
CA TYR A 66 -22.35 -0.64 0.18
C TYR A 66 -22.50 -1.91 -0.66
N GLY A 67 -23.41 -1.87 -1.63
CA GLY A 67 -23.68 -2.98 -2.55
C GLY A 67 -24.88 -3.83 -2.14
N SER A 68 -25.74 -4.16 -3.11
CA SER A 68 -27.01 -4.88 -2.87
C SER A 68 -26.90 -6.40 -2.98
N LYS A 69 -25.91 -6.92 -3.73
CA LYS A 69 -25.68 -8.36 -3.92
C LYS A 69 -24.34 -8.86 -3.37
N VAL A 70 -23.32 -8.01 -3.39
CA VAL A 70 -22.02 -8.24 -2.75
C VAL A 70 -21.86 -7.13 -1.74
N LYS A 71 -21.82 -7.48 -0.45
CA LYS A 71 -21.57 -6.51 0.62
C LYS A 71 -20.11 -6.10 0.58
N VAL A 72 -19.88 -4.81 0.38
CA VAL A 72 -18.56 -4.18 0.49
C VAL A 72 -18.55 -3.38 1.79
N VAL A 73 -17.57 -3.65 2.65
CA VAL A 73 -17.39 -2.95 3.92
C VAL A 73 -16.17 -2.05 3.78
N GLU A 74 -16.35 -0.77 4.00
CA GLU A 74 -15.29 0.24 4.05
C GLU A 74 -15.17 0.78 5.48
N TYR A 75 -13.95 0.98 5.94
CA TYR A 75 -13.68 1.54 7.26
C TYR A 75 -13.05 2.93 7.12
N ALA A 76 -13.49 3.88 7.92
CA ALA A 76 -12.95 5.24 7.98
C ALA A 76 -12.79 5.69 9.44
N GLY A 77 -11.99 6.73 9.69
CA GLY A 77 -11.82 7.32 11.02
C GLY A 77 -10.37 7.38 11.50
N TYR A 78 -10.21 7.52 12.82
CA TYR A 78 -8.93 7.58 13.52
C TYR A 78 -9.00 6.81 14.85
N PRO A 79 -7.85 6.38 15.39
CA PRO A 79 -6.51 6.42 14.78
C PRO A 79 -6.27 5.24 13.81
N SER A 80 -5.38 5.42 12.84
CA SER A 80 -5.06 4.44 11.79
C SER A 80 -3.57 4.44 11.45
N ILE A 81 -3.08 3.38 10.83
CA ILE A 81 -1.79 3.38 10.14
C ILE A 81 -1.98 3.29 8.63
N ASP A 82 -1.15 4.01 7.89
CA ASP A 82 -1.08 3.93 6.43
C ASP A 82 0.24 3.28 6.01
N VAL A 83 0.12 2.12 5.36
CA VAL A 83 1.26 1.33 4.89
C VAL A 83 1.38 1.47 3.38
N PRO A 84 2.41 2.17 2.88
CA PRO A 84 2.68 2.29 1.45
C PRO A 84 3.27 1.01 0.85
N PHE A 85 2.76 0.68 -0.32
CA PHE A 85 3.22 -0.41 -1.16
C PHE A 85 3.52 0.09 -2.56
N TYR A 86 4.44 -0.59 -3.23
CA TYR A 86 4.72 -0.36 -4.63
C TYR A 86 4.89 -1.67 -5.39
N GLN A 87 4.60 -1.61 -6.68
CA GLN A 87 4.82 -2.71 -7.61
C GLN A 87 5.52 -2.15 -8.85
N LYS A 88 6.63 -2.77 -9.22
CA LYS A 88 7.31 -2.48 -10.49
C LYS A 88 6.70 -3.37 -11.56
N GLY A 89 6.07 -2.76 -12.55
CA GLY A 89 5.50 -3.42 -13.72
C GLY A 89 6.21 -3.00 -15.01
N MET A 90 6.07 -3.83 -16.04
CA MET A 90 6.46 -3.46 -17.41
C MET A 90 5.28 -2.77 -18.08
N GLY A 91 5.50 -1.57 -18.61
CA GLY A 91 4.59 -0.86 -19.50
C GLY A 91 5.15 -0.81 -20.91
N LEU A 92 4.29 -0.47 -21.87
CA LEU A 92 4.70 -0.07 -23.21
C LEU A 92 4.32 1.39 -23.40
N ASP A 93 5.30 2.24 -23.68
CA ASP A 93 5.05 3.61 -24.12
C ASP A 93 5.14 3.66 -25.65
N LEU A 94 4.34 4.52 -26.28
CA LEU A 94 4.38 4.74 -27.72
C LEU A 94 5.40 5.85 -28.02
N GLY A 95 6.57 5.47 -28.53
CA GLY A 95 7.54 6.40 -29.07
C GLY A 95 7.22 6.76 -30.51
N VAL A 96 7.64 7.95 -30.96
CA VAL A 96 7.58 8.37 -32.37
C VAL A 96 8.99 8.34 -32.94
N LEU A 97 9.20 7.56 -34.02
CA LEU A 97 10.42 7.62 -34.83
C LEU A 97 10.15 8.48 -36.07
N GLY A 98 11.01 9.47 -36.31
CA GLY A 98 10.99 10.35 -37.50
C GLY A 98 11.33 11.80 -37.18
N ASP A 99 11.95 12.52 -38.12
CA ASP A 99 12.08 13.97 -38.05
C ASP A 99 10.66 14.57 -38.06
N PRO A 100 10.26 15.41 -37.08
CA PRO A 100 8.90 15.96 -36.98
C PRO A 100 8.44 16.74 -38.22
N ARG A 101 9.33 17.00 -39.19
CA ARG A 101 9.03 17.63 -40.47
C ARG A 101 8.71 16.66 -41.63
N THR A 102 8.92 15.36 -41.46
CA THR A 102 8.59 14.32 -42.45
C THR A 102 7.41 13.48 -41.97
N LEU A 103 6.35 13.47 -42.77
CA LEU A 103 5.00 12.93 -42.53
C LEU A 103 4.91 11.39 -42.35
N LEU A 104 5.71 10.78 -41.47
CA LEU A 104 5.47 9.40 -41.01
C LEU A 104 5.99 9.23 -39.58
N ALA A 105 5.17 9.68 -38.62
CA ALA A 105 5.32 9.30 -37.23
C ALA A 105 4.87 7.84 -37.06
N LEU A 106 5.80 6.90 -37.03
CA LEU A 106 5.48 5.49 -36.77
C LEU A 106 5.46 5.27 -35.24
N PRO A 107 4.27 5.00 -34.64
CA PRO A 107 4.21 4.63 -33.24
C PRO A 107 4.88 3.27 -33.07
N TYR A 108 5.92 3.18 -32.22
CA TYR A 108 6.53 1.91 -31.85
C TYR A 108 6.42 1.71 -30.33
N PRO A 109 6.05 0.50 -29.87
CA PRO A 109 6.03 0.20 -28.44
C PRO A 109 7.46 0.09 -27.92
N SER A 110 7.83 0.94 -26.97
CA SER A 110 9.08 0.83 -26.23
C SER A 110 8.80 0.27 -24.82
N PRO A 111 9.58 -0.73 -24.36
CA PRO A 111 9.44 -1.22 -23.01
C PRO A 111 9.82 -0.11 -22.02
N THR A 112 8.92 0.19 -21.09
CA THR A 112 9.12 1.15 -20.01
C THR A 112 8.87 0.45 -18.67
N THR A 113 9.56 0.88 -17.61
CA THR A 113 9.25 0.42 -16.26
C THR A 113 8.27 1.39 -15.63
N ARG A 114 7.07 0.91 -15.28
CA ARG A 114 6.09 1.69 -14.52
C ARG A 114 6.09 1.25 -13.07
N THR A 115 6.17 2.20 -12.15
CA THR A 115 5.99 1.93 -10.72
C THR A 115 4.58 2.35 -10.34
N THR A 116 3.77 1.39 -9.89
CA THR A 116 2.47 1.66 -9.29
C THR A 116 2.61 1.70 -7.79
N SER A 117 1.94 2.64 -7.13
CA SER A 117 1.89 2.74 -5.67
C SER A 117 0.46 2.52 -5.17
N ALA A 118 0.33 2.03 -3.96
CA ALA A 118 -0.95 1.78 -3.31
C ALA A 118 -0.77 1.85 -1.79
N GLN A 119 -1.82 2.12 -1.03
CA GLN A 119 -1.76 2.35 0.42
C GLN A 119 -2.77 1.50 1.18
N LEU A 120 -2.29 0.68 2.10
CA LEU A 120 -3.16 -0.07 3.01
C LEU A 120 -3.36 0.72 4.29
N LYS A 121 -4.59 1.20 4.50
CA LYS A 121 -5.02 1.78 5.77
C LYS A 121 -5.48 0.70 6.74
N ILE A 122 -4.93 0.70 7.94
CA ILE A 122 -5.24 -0.27 9.00
C ILE A 122 -5.67 0.50 10.25
N PHE A 123 -6.89 0.27 10.72
CA PHE A 123 -7.44 0.94 11.90
C PHE A 123 -6.98 0.25 13.18
N GLY A 124 -6.60 1.05 14.19
CA GLY A 124 -6.11 0.52 15.46
C GLY A 124 -7.22 -0.12 16.29
N GLU A 125 -6.91 -1.26 16.90
CA GLU A 125 -7.70 -1.83 17.99
C GLU A 125 -7.56 -0.91 19.20
N ARG A 126 -8.70 -0.48 19.76
CA ARG A 126 -8.72 0.39 20.94
C ARG A 126 -8.62 -0.46 22.20
N LEU A 127 -7.49 -0.38 22.91
CA LEU A 127 -7.31 -1.06 24.20
C LEU A 127 -7.89 -0.23 25.36
N ASP A 128 -7.66 1.08 25.34
CA ASP A 128 -8.33 2.04 26.22
C ASP A 128 -8.48 3.42 25.54
N ALA A 129 -8.67 4.51 26.30
CA ALA A 129 -8.85 5.84 25.71
C ALA A 129 -7.58 6.42 25.07
N THR A 130 -6.40 5.97 25.48
CA THR A 130 -5.10 6.49 25.04
C THR A 130 -4.21 5.41 24.44
N HIS A 131 -4.50 4.13 24.69
CA HIS A 131 -3.72 3.00 24.21
C HIS A 131 -4.43 2.30 23.06
N TYR A 132 -3.70 2.14 21.96
CA TYR A 132 -4.16 1.51 20.74
C TYR A 132 -3.13 0.50 20.26
N ARG A 133 -3.62 -0.58 19.66
CA ARG A 133 -2.80 -1.60 19.03
C ARG A 133 -3.03 -1.59 17.53
N PHE A 134 -1.94 -1.49 16.78
CA PHE A 134 -1.93 -1.57 15.33
C PHE A 134 -1.16 -2.81 14.88
N VAL A 135 -1.46 -3.26 13.67
CA VAL A 135 -0.75 -4.37 13.03
C VAL A 135 -0.32 -3.94 11.64
N VAL A 136 0.93 -4.21 11.28
CA VAL A 136 1.44 -4.01 9.93
C VAL A 136 1.29 -5.33 9.18
N LEU A 137 0.52 -5.30 8.09
CA LEU A 137 0.28 -6.44 7.23
C LEU A 137 1.11 -6.35 5.96
N PRO A 138 1.61 -7.48 5.42
CA PRO A 138 2.23 -7.53 4.12
C PRO A 138 1.14 -7.48 3.04
N ARG A 139 1.55 -7.13 1.83
CA ARG A 139 0.67 -7.22 0.65
C ARG A 139 1.26 -8.19 -0.37
N PRO A 140 0.63 -9.35 -0.61
CA PRO A 140 1.11 -10.30 -1.61
C PRO A 140 1.25 -9.67 -2.99
N GLY A 141 2.40 -9.88 -3.63
CA GLY A 141 2.70 -9.34 -4.96
C GLY A 141 3.14 -7.86 -4.99
N TRP A 142 3.24 -7.22 -3.83
CA TRP A 142 3.71 -5.83 -3.70
C TRP A 142 4.91 -5.76 -2.77
N THR A 143 5.78 -4.78 -3.01
CA THR A 143 6.93 -4.51 -2.16
C THR A 143 6.58 -3.40 -1.18
N SER A 144 6.94 -3.59 0.09
CA SER A 144 6.83 -2.55 1.12
C SER A 144 8.12 -1.72 1.18
N THR A 145 8.01 -0.45 1.54
CA THR A 145 9.17 0.36 1.94
C THR A 145 9.63 0.08 3.38
N ASN A 146 9.00 -0.86 4.08
CA ASN A 146 9.16 -1.12 5.51
C ASN A 146 8.98 0.15 6.35
N SER A 147 8.09 1.03 5.89
CA SER A 147 7.70 2.24 6.59
C SER A 147 6.19 2.33 6.62
N PHE A 148 5.64 3.05 7.59
CA PHE A 148 4.21 3.30 7.73
C PHE A 148 4.02 4.61 8.49
N GLN A 149 2.86 5.24 8.33
CA GLN A 149 2.51 6.47 9.04
C GLN A 149 1.36 6.19 10.01
N VAL A 150 1.54 6.50 11.29
CA VAL A 150 0.44 6.53 12.27
C VAL A 150 -0.26 7.87 12.13
N GLU A 151 -1.52 7.83 11.71
CA GLU A 151 -2.40 9.00 11.61
C GLU A 151 -3.44 9.00 12.74
N PHE A 152 -3.66 10.16 13.32
CA PHE A 152 -4.67 10.36 14.35
C PHE A 152 -5.18 11.81 14.32
N ALA A 153 -6.22 12.08 15.10
CA ALA A 153 -6.69 13.44 15.33
C ALA A 153 -6.88 13.66 16.82
N ILE A 154 -6.67 14.89 17.29
CA ILE A 154 -7.00 15.31 18.66
C ILE A 154 -7.78 16.62 18.57
N ASN A 155 -9.03 16.62 19.05
CA ASN A 155 -9.93 17.77 18.99
C ASN A 155 -10.08 18.34 17.57
N GLY A 156 -10.20 17.48 16.56
CA GLY A 156 -10.30 17.80 15.14
C GLY A 156 -8.98 18.14 14.45
N ARG A 157 -7.86 18.19 15.18
CA ARG A 157 -6.53 18.47 14.61
C ARG A 157 -5.86 17.18 14.20
N ARG A 158 -5.72 16.96 12.88
CA ARG A 158 -5.07 15.79 12.30
C ARG A 158 -3.56 15.87 12.46
N GLU A 159 -2.95 14.76 12.81
CA GLU A 159 -1.52 14.61 13.04
C GLU A 159 -1.04 13.27 12.47
N GLY A 160 0.21 13.22 12.06
CA GLY A 160 0.85 12.01 11.54
C GLY A 160 2.27 11.86 12.06
N MET A 161 2.66 10.63 12.40
CA MET A 161 4.04 10.29 12.70
C MET A 161 4.46 9.09 11.86
N THR A 162 5.54 9.23 11.11
CA THR A 162 6.06 8.17 10.25
C THR A 162 7.07 7.32 11.02
N PHE A 163 7.04 6.02 10.80
CA PHE A 163 7.97 5.06 11.37
C PHE A 163 8.54 4.16 10.27
N ALA A 164 9.77 3.73 10.46
CA ALA A 164 10.42 2.71 9.66
C ALA A 164 10.82 1.53 10.54
N TYR A 165 10.71 0.32 10.02
CA TYR A 165 11.07 -0.88 10.74
C TYR A 165 12.03 -1.76 9.92
N SER A 166 12.77 -2.61 10.62
CA SER A 166 13.64 -3.61 10.00
C SER A 166 13.66 -4.87 10.87
N THR A 167 13.44 -6.02 10.23
CA THR A 167 13.55 -7.34 10.85
C THR A 167 14.96 -7.92 10.75
N LYS A 168 15.87 -7.24 10.02
CA LYS A 168 17.27 -7.67 9.79
C LYS A 168 18.25 -7.06 10.79
N THR A 169 17.85 -5.99 11.46
CA THR A 169 18.70 -5.22 12.38
C THR A 169 18.03 -5.13 13.74
N VAL A 170 18.81 -5.18 14.81
CA VAL A 170 18.30 -5.02 16.18
C VAL A 170 18.61 -3.61 16.65
N CYS A 171 17.59 -2.89 17.13
CA CYS A 171 17.75 -1.61 17.79
C CYS A 171 16.64 -1.43 18.84
N GLU A 172 16.55 -0.24 19.44
CA GLU A 172 15.44 0.09 20.33
C GLU A 172 14.11 0.00 19.58
N SER A 173 13.17 -0.77 20.11
CA SER A 173 11.83 -0.94 19.54
C SER A 173 10.75 -0.26 20.37
N ARG A 174 11.12 0.40 21.47
CA ARG A 174 10.21 1.12 22.36
C ARG A 174 10.82 2.47 22.73
N PHE A 175 10.14 3.55 22.40
CA PHE A 175 10.64 4.90 22.67
C PHE A 175 9.49 5.92 22.65
N ASP A 176 9.74 7.09 23.23
CA ASP A 176 8.82 8.21 23.22
C ASP A 176 9.13 9.13 22.05
N VAL A 177 8.09 9.65 21.40
CA VAL A 177 8.21 10.60 20.29
C VAL A 177 7.22 11.74 20.43
N THR A 178 7.60 12.86 19.81
CA THR A 178 6.77 14.05 19.73
C THR A 178 6.47 14.33 18.27
N THR A 179 5.19 14.39 17.91
CA THR A 179 4.77 14.56 16.52
C THR A 179 5.26 15.88 15.91
N PRO A 180 5.44 15.91 14.58
CA PRO A 180 6.03 17.06 13.92
C PRO A 180 5.10 18.28 13.81
N THR A 181 3.79 18.10 13.63
CA THR A 181 2.88 19.20 13.27
C THR A 181 2.44 20.04 14.46
N TYR A 182 1.93 19.39 15.51
CA TYR A 182 1.36 20.01 16.70
C TYR A 182 2.09 19.65 17.99
N GLY A 183 3.08 18.76 17.93
CA GLY A 183 3.91 18.43 19.08
C GLY A 183 3.21 17.56 20.13
N PHE A 184 2.30 16.69 19.70
CA PHE A 184 1.67 15.72 20.60
C PHE A 184 2.67 14.62 20.99
N GLY A 185 2.74 14.32 22.28
CA GLY A 185 3.54 13.21 22.78
C GLY A 185 2.85 11.88 22.53
N MET A 186 3.62 10.87 22.12
CA MET A 186 3.18 9.49 22.02
C MET A 186 4.32 8.53 22.35
N SER A 187 4.03 7.46 23.07
CA SER A 187 4.96 6.36 23.30
C SER A 187 4.63 5.23 22.33
N VAL A 188 5.64 4.66 21.70
CA VAL A 188 5.48 3.53 20.78
C VAL A 188 6.26 2.33 21.25
N ALA A 189 5.72 1.14 21.03
CA ALA A 189 6.37 -0.13 21.27
C ALA A 189 6.08 -1.11 20.11
N ALA A 190 7.13 -1.56 19.45
CA ALA A 190 7.07 -2.54 18.38
C ALA A 190 7.36 -3.96 18.92
N GLY A 191 6.45 -4.89 18.62
CA GLY A 191 6.59 -6.32 18.84
C GLY A 191 6.67 -7.07 17.52
N PHE A 192 7.73 -7.86 17.32
CA PHE A 192 7.90 -8.66 16.10
C PHE A 192 7.45 -10.12 16.31
N PRO A 193 6.98 -10.79 15.25
CA PRO A 193 6.50 -12.17 15.32
C PRO A 193 7.49 -13.14 15.95
N GLY A 194 6.98 -14.02 16.82
CA GLY A 194 7.78 -15.03 17.51
C GLY A 194 8.79 -14.46 18.52
N GLY A 195 8.58 -13.22 19.00
CA GLY A 195 9.45 -12.59 19.98
C GLY A 195 10.85 -12.25 19.48
N LYS A 196 11.04 -12.22 18.15
CA LYS A 196 12.33 -11.90 17.55
C LYS A 196 12.67 -10.43 17.79
N PRO A 197 13.94 -10.09 18.00
CA PRO A 197 14.34 -8.70 18.07
C PRO A 197 14.26 -8.08 16.66
N GLY A 198 13.87 -6.82 16.59
CA GLY A 198 13.88 -6.03 15.37
C GLY A 198 14.18 -4.57 15.71
N CYS A 199 14.09 -3.71 14.72
CA CYS A 199 14.39 -2.30 14.87
C CYS A 199 13.18 -1.48 14.44
N LEU A 200 12.80 -0.51 15.27
CA LEU A 200 11.82 0.52 14.94
C LEU A 200 12.51 1.87 15.05
N LYS A 201 12.27 2.77 14.10
CA LYS A 201 12.77 4.14 14.14
C LYS A 201 11.67 5.11 13.80
N ALA A 202 11.60 6.19 14.56
CA ALA A 202 10.78 7.33 14.21
C ALA A 202 11.44 8.13 13.08
N CYS A 203 10.59 8.60 12.18
CA CYS A 203 10.96 9.36 11.01
C CYS A 203 10.50 10.79 11.21
N ASP A 204 11.43 11.71 11.41
CA ASP A 204 11.14 13.11 11.57
C ASP A 204 12.00 13.92 10.61
N ALA A 205 11.34 14.64 9.70
CA ALA A 205 12.01 15.49 8.73
C ALA A 205 12.43 16.86 9.32
N ARG A 206 12.16 17.14 10.60
CA ARG A 206 12.61 18.37 11.27
C ARG A 206 14.14 18.43 11.38
N PRO A 207 14.77 19.59 11.12
CA PRO A 207 16.21 19.77 11.32
C PRO A 207 16.63 19.42 12.76
N GLY A 208 17.67 18.60 12.90
CA GLY A 208 18.19 18.17 14.22
C GLY A 208 17.58 16.88 14.79
N TYR A 209 16.58 16.29 14.13
CA TYR A 209 16.06 14.97 14.48
C TYR A 209 16.62 13.87 13.56
N PRO A 210 16.88 12.66 14.09
CA PRO A 210 17.41 11.56 13.29
C PRO A 210 16.34 11.01 12.34
N GLY A 211 16.32 11.50 11.11
CA GLY A 211 15.99 10.68 9.94
C GLY A 211 14.89 11.21 9.04
N HIS A 212 15.31 11.68 7.85
CA HIS A 212 14.50 11.54 6.65
C HIS A 212 14.17 10.07 6.45
N CYS A 213 12.96 9.62 6.77
CA CYS A 213 12.47 8.38 6.18
C CYS A 213 11.99 8.73 4.78
N ALA A 214 12.94 8.69 3.86
CA ALA A 214 12.59 8.63 2.47
C ALA A 214 11.73 7.38 2.27
N PHE A 215 10.45 7.60 1.97
CA PHE A 215 9.82 6.78 0.94
C PHE A 215 10.81 6.76 -0.22
N PHE A 216 11.52 5.64 -0.40
CA PHE A 216 12.58 5.44 -1.39
C PHE A 216 13.83 6.33 -1.27
N SER A 217 14.93 5.75 -0.81
CA SER A 217 16.25 6.08 -1.35
C SER A 217 16.96 4.77 -1.74
N GLY A 218 16.86 4.42 -3.03
CA GLY A 218 17.64 3.32 -3.60
C GLY A 218 16.79 2.18 -4.12
N VAL A 219 16.51 2.25 -5.41
CA VAL A 219 16.56 1.05 -6.24
C VAL A 219 17.98 0.51 -6.12
N GLU A 220 18.15 -0.70 -5.58
CA GLU A 220 19.13 -1.63 -6.10
C GLU A 220 18.37 -2.72 -6.85
#